data_AF-C5FNJ1-F1
#
_entry.id   AF-C5FNJ1-F1
#
_cell.length_a   1.000
_cell.length_b   1.000
_cell.length_c   1.000
_cell.angle_alpha   90.00
_cell.angle_beta   90.00
_cell.angle_gamma   90.00
#
_symmetry.space_group_name_H-M   'P 1'
#
loop_
_entity.id
_entity.type
_entity.pdbx_description
1 polymer ?
#
loop_
_entity_poly.entity_id
_entity_poly.type
_entity_poly.pdbx_seq_one_letter_code
_entity_poly.pdbx_strand_id
1 'polypeptide(L)'
;MTLGIMKLPHGSSNFRLGAYLAWINAWLSTSSDGVGDGTGDILPIGEMSACFKEDNLIQLMDTGRLKQIIRSFRHKVDAKEILLGGTVPPSCDETNILTQRYDPRVYCDCDGIYPIPQGATIESVLQQTECLAIKKMVEVTKLVNEKEDEWNPRDLFTAQHLEDAVAEYILSNADEQEPPTTCLGPMPSLSEINAPDRRPNPKCDTDPSIFHQLYPTNEQIKILTDAKYFFAIACGGGFCDEGLTRAVAEAANNILIADYCDAADERSLFLLQEVGAAATAFLKLCHLAGEVTDWQFNNNVAVTLQFCVLGYFRDHSRTRRPDGIYGSYITDILSHRYIDLAIYVGVVNASIALKEEITREQYHLLAEACCYICDLIDFRSDAKRKLRENVILRGIRGDLCVYLDGLISSCLKATTRAIKSSPVSALVVMSIANWTLMASQHKVYELVAGTCERDSVHSKRCSYTSETDGSYQELLKAVTVYGTLGDNGADVKKKRAEMDLLYHICRGSPRTHAAWLADSTRTLLRPATLRRIIDIVHFEWRGPAGDVEYCP
;
A
#
# COMPACT_ATOMS: atom_id res chain seq x y z
N MET A 1 10.28 -10.10 -30.91
CA MET A 1 11.30 -9.15 -30.43
C MET A 1 11.94 -9.83 -29.23
N THR A 2 13.14 -10.38 -29.41
CA THR A 2 13.77 -11.33 -28.47
C THR A 2 14.40 -10.56 -27.31
N LEU A 3 13.85 -10.70 -26.10
CA LEU A 3 14.39 -10.12 -24.87
C LEU A 3 15.76 -10.72 -24.56
N GLY A 4 16.78 -9.86 -24.49
CA GLY A 4 18.14 -10.25 -24.14
C GLY A 4 18.24 -10.63 -22.67
N ILE A 5 18.78 -11.82 -22.41
CA ILE A 5 19.05 -12.36 -21.08
C ILE A 5 20.08 -11.44 -20.39
N MET A 6 19.63 -10.72 -19.37
CA MET A 6 20.48 -9.93 -18.48
C MET A 6 21.29 -10.90 -17.59
N LYS A 7 22.63 -10.88 -17.69
CA LYS A 7 23.50 -11.67 -16.81
C LYS A 7 23.53 -11.04 -15.43
N LEU A 8 23.15 -11.82 -14.41
CA LEU A 8 23.19 -11.39 -13.01
C LEU A 8 24.47 -11.88 -12.30
N PRO A 9 24.95 -11.18 -11.23
CA PRO A 9 26.12 -11.59 -10.46
C PRO A 9 25.82 -12.77 -9.53
N HIS A 10 26.83 -13.60 -9.26
CA HIS A 10 26.75 -14.85 -8.51
C HIS A 10 26.62 -14.71 -6.99
N GLY A 11 25.85 -15.63 -6.40
CA GLY A 11 25.95 -16.03 -4.99
C GLY A 11 24.65 -16.52 -4.37
N SER A 12 24.10 -17.65 -4.83
CA SER A 12 22.90 -18.36 -4.32
C SER A 12 21.55 -17.62 -4.25
N SER A 13 21.48 -16.28 -4.17
CA SER A 13 20.24 -15.51 -4.03
C SER A 13 19.49 -15.20 -5.35
N ASN A 14 19.80 -15.92 -6.43
CA ASN A 14 19.40 -15.52 -7.78
C ASN A 14 18.65 -16.60 -8.58
N PHE A 15 18.70 -17.85 -8.13
CA PHE A 15 18.04 -18.94 -8.85
C PHE A 15 16.52 -18.84 -8.77
N ARG A 16 15.99 -18.52 -7.59
CA ARG A 16 14.55 -18.36 -7.41
C ARG A 16 14.00 -17.10 -8.08
N LEU A 17 14.76 -16.00 -8.11
CA LEU A 17 14.44 -14.85 -8.96
C LEU A 17 14.37 -15.25 -10.44
N GLY A 18 15.36 -15.99 -10.94
CA GLY A 18 15.35 -16.50 -12.31
C GLY A 18 14.14 -17.41 -12.60
N ALA A 19 13.82 -18.31 -11.68
CA ALA A 19 12.65 -19.19 -11.77
C ALA A 19 11.33 -18.41 -11.74
N TYR A 20 11.21 -17.39 -10.89
CA TYR A 20 10.04 -16.52 -10.83
C TYR A 20 9.84 -15.75 -12.13
N LEU A 21 10.90 -15.13 -12.67
CA LEU A 21 10.83 -14.43 -13.95
C LEU A 21 10.50 -15.39 -15.11
N ALA A 22 11.03 -16.61 -15.10
CA ALA A 22 10.67 -17.63 -16.06
C ALA A 22 9.19 -18.02 -15.93
N TRP A 23 8.69 -18.20 -14.71
CA TRP A 23 7.29 -18.49 -14.41
C TRP A 23 6.34 -17.44 -14.98
N ILE A 24 6.58 -16.16 -14.70
CA ILE A 24 5.76 -15.06 -15.23
C ILE A 24 5.73 -15.10 -16.77
N ASN A 25 6.89 -15.19 -17.41
CA ASN A 25 6.98 -15.25 -18.87
C ASN A 25 6.24 -16.48 -19.46
N ALA A 26 6.34 -17.64 -18.81
CA ALA A 26 5.65 -18.84 -19.23
C ALA A 26 4.14 -18.76 -19.01
N TRP A 27 3.69 -18.14 -17.92
CA TRP A 27 2.28 -17.91 -17.63
C TRP A 27 1.64 -17.03 -18.70
N LEU A 28 2.24 -15.88 -18.99
CA LEU A 28 1.78 -14.92 -20.00
C LEU A 28 1.78 -15.50 -21.43
N SER A 29 2.67 -16.45 -21.71
CA SER A 29 2.74 -17.10 -23.04
C SER A 29 1.87 -18.36 -23.16
N THR A 30 1.24 -18.81 -22.08
CA THR A 30 0.37 -20.00 -22.07
C THR A 30 -1.08 -19.55 -22.09
N SER A 31 -1.74 -19.68 -23.25
CA SER A 31 -3.15 -19.35 -23.42
C SER A 31 -4.04 -20.01 -22.37
N SER A 32 -4.94 -19.23 -21.78
CA SER A 32 -6.05 -19.65 -20.93
C SER A 32 -7.12 -20.40 -21.72
N ASP A 33 -7.35 -20.03 -22.98
CA ASP A 33 -8.39 -20.59 -23.87
C ASP A 33 -8.02 -21.94 -24.49
N GLY A 34 -6.82 -22.44 -24.20
CA GLY A 34 -6.31 -23.70 -24.72
C GLY A 34 -6.83 -24.91 -23.96
N VAL A 35 -8.11 -25.28 -24.17
CA VAL A 35 -8.48 -26.71 -24.28
C VAL A 35 -7.88 -27.24 -25.59
N GLY A 36 -6.56 -27.11 -25.73
CA GLY A 36 -5.84 -27.79 -26.78
C GLY A 36 -5.83 -29.25 -26.42
N ASP A 37 -6.22 -30.09 -27.39
CA ASP A 37 -6.15 -31.56 -27.52
C ASP A 37 -4.80 -32.23 -27.10
N GLY A 38 -3.95 -31.56 -26.34
CA GLY A 38 -2.80 -32.15 -25.70
C GLY A 38 -3.25 -33.00 -24.52
N THR A 39 -3.38 -34.29 -24.76
CA THR A 39 -3.31 -35.39 -23.79
C THR A 39 -1.96 -35.42 -23.06
N GLY A 40 -1.48 -34.27 -22.57
CA GLY A 40 -0.31 -34.18 -21.72
C GLY A 40 -0.69 -34.62 -20.32
N ASP A 41 0.12 -35.48 -19.71
CA ASP A 41 -0.13 -35.96 -18.34
C ASP A 41 -0.28 -34.76 -17.39
N ILE A 42 -1.47 -34.64 -16.79
CA ILE A 42 -1.77 -33.69 -15.73
C ILE A 42 -0.98 -34.12 -14.49
N LEU A 43 -0.11 -33.23 -14.01
CA LEU A 43 0.78 -33.55 -12.90
C LEU A 43 0.00 -33.61 -11.56
N PRO A 44 0.33 -34.57 -10.67
CA PRO A 44 -0.12 -34.55 -9.29
C PRO A 44 0.35 -33.28 -8.56
N ILE A 45 -0.45 -32.81 -7.57
CA ILE A 45 -0.12 -31.61 -6.79
C ILE A 45 1.26 -31.71 -6.14
N GLY A 46 1.60 -32.87 -5.56
CA GLY A 46 2.89 -33.09 -4.93
C GLY A 46 4.08 -33.02 -5.89
N GLU A 47 3.89 -33.39 -7.17
CA GLU A 47 4.94 -33.24 -8.18
C GLU A 47 5.13 -31.79 -8.60
N MET A 48 4.03 -31.04 -8.75
CA MET A 48 4.10 -29.61 -9.08
C MET A 48 4.77 -28.81 -7.95
N SER A 49 4.33 -29.00 -6.70
CA SER A 49 4.87 -28.24 -5.57
C SER A 49 6.33 -28.60 -5.25
N ALA A 50 6.73 -29.85 -5.47
CA ALA A 50 8.13 -30.26 -5.28
C ALA A 50 9.12 -29.44 -6.14
N CYS A 51 8.72 -28.95 -7.32
CA CYS A 51 9.56 -28.10 -8.17
C CYS A 51 9.86 -26.71 -7.58
N PHE A 52 9.11 -26.27 -6.57
CA PHE A 52 9.23 -24.95 -5.93
C PHE A 52 10.06 -24.97 -4.63
N LYS A 53 10.57 -26.15 -4.25
CA LYS A 53 11.60 -26.29 -3.21
C LYS A 53 12.94 -25.84 -3.76
N GLU A 54 13.78 -25.27 -2.89
CA GLU A 54 15.08 -24.70 -3.26
C GLU A 54 15.93 -25.64 -4.13
N ASP A 55 16.04 -26.92 -3.75
CA ASP A 55 16.85 -27.93 -4.46
C ASP A 55 16.34 -28.26 -5.87
N ASN A 56 15.08 -27.93 -6.19
CA ASN A 56 14.43 -28.28 -7.46
C ASN A 56 14.14 -27.09 -8.37
N LEU A 57 14.46 -25.85 -7.95
CA LEU A 57 14.17 -24.64 -8.73
C LEU A 57 14.74 -24.67 -10.14
N ILE A 58 15.86 -25.37 -10.36
CA ILE A 58 16.46 -25.52 -11.68
C ILE A 58 15.53 -26.20 -12.69
N GLN A 59 14.60 -27.04 -12.22
CA GLN A 59 13.59 -27.67 -13.07
C GLN A 59 12.61 -26.65 -13.66
N LEU A 60 12.41 -25.50 -12.99
CA LEU A 60 11.56 -24.42 -13.48
C LEU A 60 12.22 -23.62 -14.61
N MET A 61 13.51 -23.85 -14.89
CA MET A 61 14.19 -23.26 -16.04
C MET A 61 13.88 -24.00 -17.36
N ASP A 62 13.34 -25.22 -17.30
CA ASP A 62 12.86 -25.94 -18.48
C ASP A 62 11.49 -25.42 -18.91
N THR A 63 11.42 -24.80 -20.09
CA THR A 63 10.18 -24.17 -20.59
C THR A 63 9.05 -25.19 -20.82
N GLY A 64 9.37 -26.43 -21.22
CA GLY A 64 8.37 -27.47 -21.45
C GLY A 64 7.73 -27.91 -20.14
N ARG A 65 8.55 -28.21 -19.13
CA ARG A 65 8.13 -28.58 -17.79
C ARG A 65 7.33 -27.45 -17.13
N LEU A 66 7.80 -26.22 -17.23
CA LEU A 66 7.13 -25.05 -16.65
C LEU A 66 5.72 -24.86 -17.24
N LYS A 67 5.56 -24.97 -18.56
CA LYS A 67 4.24 -24.92 -19.22
C LYS A 67 3.34 -26.09 -18.81
N GLN A 68 3.89 -27.29 -18.61
CA GLN A 68 3.14 -28.44 -18.12
C GLN A 68 2.63 -28.20 -16.68
N ILE A 69 3.47 -27.64 -15.81
CA ILE A 69 3.10 -27.27 -14.43
C ILE A 69 1.97 -26.23 -14.46
N ILE A 70 2.10 -25.16 -15.26
CA ILE A 70 1.08 -24.10 -15.34
C ILE A 70 -0.29 -24.67 -15.78
N ARG A 71 -0.32 -25.50 -16.83
CA ARG A 71 -1.57 -26.13 -17.30
C ARG A 71 -2.16 -27.06 -16.23
N SER A 72 -1.32 -27.86 -15.58
CA SER A 72 -1.75 -28.78 -14.53
C SER A 72 -2.30 -28.01 -13.32
N PHE A 73 -1.66 -26.90 -12.93
CA PHE A 73 -2.13 -26.04 -11.85
C PHE A 73 -3.49 -25.43 -12.16
N ARG A 74 -3.66 -24.80 -13.34
CA ARG A 74 -4.95 -24.23 -13.77
C ARG A 74 -6.05 -25.30 -13.78
N HIS A 75 -5.78 -26.46 -14.38
CA HIS A 75 -6.72 -27.58 -14.39
C HIS A 75 -7.14 -28.02 -12.97
N LYS A 76 -6.18 -28.12 -12.03
CA LYS A 76 -6.45 -28.52 -10.64
C LYS A 76 -7.21 -27.46 -9.85
N VAL A 77 -7.00 -26.18 -10.14
CA VAL A 77 -7.82 -25.08 -9.59
C VAL A 77 -9.24 -25.16 -10.12
N ASP A 78 -9.43 -25.31 -11.44
CA ASP A 78 -10.75 -25.42 -12.08
C ASP A 78 -11.52 -26.66 -11.60
N ALA A 79 -10.80 -27.77 -11.39
CA ALA A 79 -11.32 -29.00 -10.81
C ALA A 79 -11.56 -28.92 -9.28
N LYS A 80 -11.32 -27.76 -8.66
CA LYS A 80 -11.52 -27.51 -7.22
C LYS A 80 -10.66 -28.39 -6.30
N GLU A 81 -9.54 -28.88 -6.80
CA GLU A 81 -8.58 -29.69 -6.04
C GLU A 81 -7.54 -28.83 -5.30
N ILE A 82 -7.28 -27.61 -5.78
CA ILE A 82 -6.42 -26.63 -5.12
C ILE A 82 -7.28 -25.50 -4.55
N LEU A 83 -7.27 -25.35 -3.23
CA LEU A 83 -7.89 -24.22 -2.54
C LEU A 83 -6.97 -23.00 -2.64
N LEU A 84 -7.54 -21.85 -3.01
CA LEU A 84 -6.80 -20.57 -3.11
C LEU A 84 -6.83 -19.76 -1.81
N GLY A 85 -7.55 -20.24 -0.81
CA GLY A 85 -7.74 -19.65 0.51
C GLY A 85 -8.82 -20.46 1.24
N GLY A 86 -9.17 -20.04 2.46
CA GLY A 86 -10.30 -20.59 3.21
C GLY A 86 -10.31 -22.12 3.36
N THR A 87 -11.52 -22.68 3.47
CA THR A 87 -11.78 -24.12 3.64
C THR A 87 -12.56 -24.74 2.48
N VAL A 88 -13.11 -23.91 1.59
CA VAL A 88 -13.82 -24.36 0.37
C VAL A 88 -13.31 -23.60 -0.86
N PRO A 89 -13.43 -24.19 -2.07
CA PRO A 89 -12.99 -23.53 -3.30
C PRO A 89 -13.84 -22.30 -3.61
N PRO A 90 -13.27 -21.26 -4.24
CA PRO A 90 -14.05 -20.07 -4.56
C PRO A 90 -15.13 -20.38 -5.60
N SER A 91 -16.27 -19.71 -5.48
CA SER A 91 -17.45 -19.98 -6.29
C SER A 91 -17.85 -18.86 -7.27
N CYS A 92 -17.26 -17.67 -7.14
CA CYS A 92 -17.47 -16.54 -8.04
C CYS A 92 -16.18 -15.74 -8.27
N ASP A 93 -16.25 -14.72 -9.13
CA ASP A 93 -15.07 -13.94 -9.50
C ASP A 93 -14.57 -13.06 -8.34
N GLU A 94 -15.48 -12.58 -7.49
CA GLU A 94 -15.20 -11.71 -6.33
C GLU A 94 -14.46 -12.41 -5.19
N THR A 95 -14.50 -13.75 -5.11
CA THR A 95 -13.76 -14.54 -4.11
C THR A 95 -12.63 -15.36 -4.73
N ASN A 96 -12.51 -15.36 -6.06
CA ASN A 96 -11.45 -16.06 -6.76
C ASN A 96 -10.34 -15.09 -7.19
N ILE A 97 -9.25 -15.08 -6.41
CA ILE A 97 -8.09 -14.22 -6.62
C ILE A 97 -7.30 -14.51 -7.92
N LEU A 98 -7.63 -15.59 -8.64
CA LEU A 98 -6.99 -15.96 -9.93
C LEU A 98 -7.83 -15.61 -11.17
N THR A 99 -9.01 -14.99 -11.04
CA THR A 99 -9.95 -14.80 -12.18
C THR A 99 -9.44 -13.90 -13.29
N GLN A 100 -8.41 -13.09 -13.01
CA GLN A 100 -7.87 -12.08 -13.95
C GLN A 100 -8.96 -11.08 -14.40
N ARG A 101 -10.05 -10.91 -13.64
CA ARG A 101 -11.22 -10.11 -14.02
C ARG A 101 -11.55 -8.96 -13.09
N TYR A 102 -10.78 -8.79 -12.01
CA TYR A 102 -11.02 -7.71 -11.08
C TYR A 102 -10.83 -6.35 -11.76
N ASP A 103 -11.91 -5.59 -11.85
CA ASP A 103 -11.95 -4.23 -12.38
C ASP A 103 -12.88 -3.38 -11.49
N PRO A 104 -12.34 -2.45 -10.69
CA PRO A 104 -13.11 -1.58 -9.83
C PRO A 104 -13.69 -0.36 -10.54
N ARG A 105 -13.42 -0.17 -11.85
CA ARG A 105 -13.91 0.98 -12.63
C ARG A 105 -15.41 0.86 -12.86
N VAL A 106 -16.19 1.42 -11.94
CA VAL A 106 -17.64 1.54 -12.06
C VAL A 106 -17.98 2.87 -12.73
N TYR A 107 -18.50 2.83 -13.95
CA TYR A 107 -19.02 4.04 -14.60
C TYR A 107 -20.18 4.62 -13.77
N CYS A 108 -19.98 5.82 -13.26
CA CYS A 108 -20.92 6.51 -12.39
C CYS A 108 -20.83 8.02 -12.65
N ASP A 109 -21.93 8.63 -13.05
CA ASP A 109 -22.04 10.05 -13.41
C ASP A 109 -22.70 10.90 -12.32
N CYS A 110 -22.86 10.34 -11.12
CA CYS A 110 -23.44 11.06 -9.99
C CYS A 110 -22.45 12.02 -9.34
N ASP A 111 -22.96 13.02 -8.63
CA ASP A 111 -22.14 13.94 -7.82
C ASP A 111 -21.99 13.47 -6.35
N GLY A 112 -22.09 12.16 -6.12
CA GLY A 112 -22.02 11.55 -4.79
C GLY A 112 -23.14 11.97 -3.83
N ILE A 113 -22.98 11.61 -2.55
CA ILE A 113 -23.96 11.88 -1.49
C ILE A 113 -23.43 13.00 -0.61
N TYR A 114 -24.00 14.20 -0.75
CA TYR A 114 -23.73 15.35 0.10
C TYR A 114 -24.88 16.37 0.00
N PRO A 115 -25.21 17.17 1.03
CA PRO A 115 -24.83 16.96 2.43
C PRO A 115 -25.48 15.67 2.97
N ILE A 116 -24.81 15.00 3.92
CA ILE A 116 -25.41 13.89 4.66
C ILE A 116 -25.99 14.45 5.97
N PRO A 117 -27.27 14.19 6.29
CA PRO A 117 -27.87 14.67 7.54
C PRO A 117 -27.10 14.22 8.78
N GLN A 118 -27.07 15.07 9.82
CA GLN A 118 -26.47 14.71 11.10
C GLN A 118 -27.17 13.49 11.71
N GLY A 119 -26.39 12.52 12.19
CA GLY A 119 -26.91 11.27 12.74
C GLY A 119 -27.54 10.33 11.71
N ALA A 120 -27.24 10.49 10.41
CA ALA A 120 -27.64 9.54 9.39
C ALA A 120 -27.10 8.12 9.68
N THR A 121 -27.95 7.11 9.47
CA THR A 121 -27.52 5.71 9.51
C THR A 121 -27.13 5.22 8.12
N ILE A 122 -26.38 4.13 8.06
CA ILE A 122 -25.98 3.48 6.79
C ILE A 122 -27.23 3.18 5.95
N GLU A 123 -28.29 2.64 6.54
CA GLU A 123 -29.52 2.30 5.84
C GLU A 123 -30.17 3.54 5.23
N SER A 124 -30.20 4.65 5.97
CA SER A 124 -30.76 5.91 5.48
C SER A 124 -29.97 6.48 4.29
N VAL A 125 -28.64 6.37 4.33
CA VAL A 125 -27.76 6.80 3.23
C VAL A 125 -27.94 5.90 2.01
N LEU A 126 -28.02 4.58 2.21
CA LEU A 126 -28.20 3.60 1.13
C LEU A 126 -29.58 3.67 0.46
N GLN A 127 -30.62 4.08 1.19
CA GLN A 127 -31.95 4.31 0.61
C GLN A 127 -32.00 5.56 -0.28
N GLN A 128 -31.07 6.51 -0.10
CA GLN A 128 -31.05 7.79 -0.80
C GLN A 128 -29.98 7.85 -1.90
N THR A 129 -28.96 6.98 -1.84
CA THR A 129 -27.86 7.02 -2.78
C THR A 129 -28.25 6.50 -4.16
N GLU A 130 -27.87 7.25 -5.19
CA GLU A 130 -27.84 6.76 -6.57
C GLU A 130 -26.41 6.50 -7.06
N CYS A 131 -25.41 6.57 -6.17
CA CYS A 131 -24.02 6.30 -6.51
C CYS A 131 -23.80 4.81 -6.80
N LEU A 132 -23.55 4.47 -8.07
CA LEU A 132 -23.34 3.09 -8.51
C LEU A 132 -22.08 2.48 -7.89
N ALA A 133 -21.03 3.26 -7.66
CA ALA A 133 -19.82 2.82 -6.97
C ALA A 133 -20.10 2.37 -5.52
N ILE A 134 -20.87 3.16 -4.76
CA ILE A 134 -21.31 2.80 -3.39
C ILE A 134 -22.22 1.58 -3.42
N LYS A 135 -23.19 1.52 -4.34
CA LYS A 135 -24.09 0.36 -4.49
C LYS A 135 -23.29 -0.91 -4.80
N LYS A 136 -22.32 -0.85 -5.71
CA LYS A 136 -21.47 -1.99 -6.08
C LYS A 136 -20.58 -2.44 -4.92
N MET A 137 -19.95 -1.51 -4.20
CA MET A 137 -19.18 -1.83 -3.00
C MET A 137 -20.04 -2.63 -2.02
N VAL A 138 -21.23 -2.13 -1.66
CA VAL A 138 -22.13 -2.79 -0.70
C VAL A 138 -22.62 -4.16 -1.18
N GLU A 139 -22.94 -4.29 -2.46
CA GLU A 139 -23.32 -5.58 -3.08
C GLU A 139 -22.19 -6.60 -2.93
N VAL A 140 -20.96 -6.21 -3.28
CA VAL A 140 -19.79 -7.07 -3.22
C VAL A 140 -19.41 -7.38 -1.77
N THR A 141 -19.54 -6.43 -0.83
CA THR A 141 -19.35 -6.68 0.60
C THR A 141 -20.22 -7.83 1.10
N LYS A 142 -21.53 -7.79 0.78
CA LYS A 142 -22.47 -8.85 1.18
C LYS A 142 -22.06 -10.19 0.58
N LEU A 143 -21.75 -10.20 -0.72
CA LEU A 143 -21.34 -11.42 -1.43
C LEU A 143 -20.07 -12.05 -0.83
N VAL A 144 -19.03 -11.24 -0.57
CA VAL A 144 -17.76 -11.69 -0.01
C VAL A 144 -17.92 -12.19 1.43
N ASN A 145 -18.74 -11.52 2.24
CA ASN A 145 -19.02 -11.93 3.63
C ASN A 145 -19.86 -13.21 3.70
N GLU A 146 -20.88 -13.36 2.85
CA GLU A 146 -21.67 -14.60 2.76
C GLU A 146 -20.81 -15.82 2.37
N LYS A 147 -19.64 -15.57 1.78
CA LYS A 147 -18.67 -16.56 1.30
C LYS A 147 -17.39 -16.58 2.11
N GLU A 148 -17.44 -16.19 3.39
CA GLU A 148 -16.26 -16.11 4.27
C GLU A 148 -15.43 -17.42 4.29
N ASP A 149 -16.09 -18.58 4.22
CA ASP A 149 -15.40 -19.88 4.20
C ASP A 149 -14.55 -20.12 2.93
N GLU A 150 -14.72 -19.35 1.85
CA GLU A 150 -13.92 -19.44 0.61
C GLU A 150 -12.55 -18.77 0.74
N TRP A 151 -12.36 -17.86 1.71
CA TRP A 151 -11.14 -17.06 1.81
C TRP A 151 -10.58 -16.89 3.22
N ASN A 152 -11.40 -16.93 4.27
CA ASN A 152 -10.96 -16.62 5.62
C ASN A 152 -10.41 -17.85 6.36
N PRO A 153 -9.12 -17.88 6.76
CA PRO A 153 -8.61 -18.89 7.68
C PRO A 153 -8.97 -18.63 9.16
N ARG A 154 -9.62 -17.50 9.47
CA ARG A 154 -10.02 -16.96 10.80
C ARG A 154 -8.91 -16.35 11.66
N ASP A 155 -7.96 -15.64 11.06
CA ASP A 155 -6.83 -15.00 11.77
C ASP A 155 -6.94 -13.47 11.90
N LEU A 156 -6.46 -12.70 10.92
CA LEU A 156 -6.31 -11.24 11.06
C LEU A 156 -7.47 -10.45 10.45
N PHE A 157 -8.07 -10.98 9.39
CA PHE A 157 -9.15 -10.34 8.63
C PHE A 157 -10.45 -11.10 8.86
N THR A 158 -11.55 -10.37 9.03
CA THR A 158 -12.87 -10.95 9.33
C THR A 158 -13.94 -10.26 8.51
N ALA A 159 -15.07 -10.93 8.28
CA ALA A 159 -16.25 -10.31 7.66
C ALA A 159 -16.68 -9.01 8.40
N GLN A 160 -16.59 -9.02 9.74
CA GLN A 160 -16.91 -7.84 10.55
C GLN A 160 -15.97 -6.66 10.27
N HIS A 161 -14.66 -6.89 10.14
CA HIS A 161 -13.73 -5.81 9.80
C HIS A 161 -14.08 -5.17 8.45
N LEU A 162 -14.52 -5.96 7.46
CA LEU A 162 -14.95 -5.43 6.17
C LEU A 162 -16.25 -4.63 6.30
N GLU A 163 -17.22 -5.10 7.09
CA GLU A 163 -18.47 -4.35 7.36
C GLU A 163 -18.20 -3.01 8.03
N ASP A 164 -17.33 -2.99 9.04
CA ASP A 164 -16.95 -1.78 9.77
C ASP A 164 -16.23 -0.79 8.84
N ALA A 165 -15.33 -1.27 7.97
CA ALA A 165 -14.64 -0.45 6.98
C ALA A 165 -15.61 0.18 5.97
N VAL A 166 -16.54 -0.62 5.43
CA VAL A 166 -17.54 -0.18 4.46
C VAL A 166 -18.52 0.81 5.09
N ALA A 167 -18.96 0.54 6.32
CA ALA A 167 -19.77 1.46 7.11
C ALA A 167 -19.09 2.82 7.28
N GLU A 168 -17.80 2.81 7.62
CA GLU A 168 -17.02 4.02 7.79
C GLU A 168 -16.89 4.82 6.49
N TYR A 169 -16.67 4.16 5.34
CA TYR A 169 -16.62 4.84 4.05
C TYR A 169 -17.95 5.47 3.65
N ILE A 170 -19.06 4.77 3.82
CA ILE A 170 -20.41 5.28 3.51
C ILE A 170 -20.71 6.54 4.32
N LEU A 171 -20.30 6.54 5.59
CA LEU A 171 -20.56 7.64 6.52
C LEU A 171 -19.47 8.71 6.52
N SER A 172 -18.39 8.56 5.75
CA SER A 172 -17.21 9.46 5.78
C SER A 172 -17.53 10.95 5.54
N ASN A 173 -18.66 11.24 4.90
CA ASN A 173 -19.18 12.59 4.63
C ASN A 173 -20.31 13.04 5.57
N ALA A 174 -20.67 12.23 6.57
CA ALA A 174 -21.63 12.58 7.62
C ALA A 174 -20.94 13.33 8.77
N ASP A 175 -21.75 13.82 9.72
CA ASP A 175 -21.30 14.48 10.95
C ASP A 175 -20.20 15.53 10.72
N GLU A 176 -20.42 16.37 9.71
CA GLU A 176 -19.53 17.49 9.37
C GLU A 176 -19.34 18.39 10.60
N GLN A 177 -18.09 18.77 10.84
CA GLN A 177 -17.73 19.66 11.93
C GLN A 177 -17.57 21.08 11.44
N GLU A 178 -17.81 22.03 12.34
CA GLU A 178 -17.43 23.42 12.11
C GLU A 178 -15.92 23.54 11.83
N PRO A 179 -15.50 24.52 11.01
CA PRO A 179 -14.09 24.82 10.80
C PRO A 179 -13.36 25.00 12.15
N PRO A 180 -12.18 24.38 12.35
CA PRO A 180 -11.50 24.43 13.63
C PRO A 180 -10.96 25.85 13.92
N THR A 181 -10.67 26.14 15.18
CA THR A 181 -9.95 27.36 15.54
C THR A 181 -8.45 27.16 15.34
N THR A 182 -7.69 28.26 15.40
CA THR A 182 -6.24 28.25 15.39
C THR A 182 -5.70 29.17 16.49
N CYS A 183 -4.39 29.10 16.73
CA CYS A 183 -3.69 30.06 17.58
C CYS A 183 -3.80 31.53 17.10
N LEU A 184 -4.19 31.76 15.85
CA LEU A 184 -4.41 33.08 15.26
C LEU A 184 -5.88 33.53 15.33
N GLY A 185 -6.76 32.76 15.98
CA GLY A 185 -8.19 33.01 16.07
C GLY A 185 -9.03 31.99 15.27
N PRO A 186 -10.34 32.25 15.07
CA PRO A 186 -11.16 31.47 14.14
C PRO A 186 -10.43 31.35 12.81
N MET A 187 -10.39 30.15 12.23
CA MET A 187 -9.59 29.91 11.03
C MET A 187 -9.90 31.00 9.99
N PRO A 188 -8.96 31.93 9.70
CA PRO A 188 -9.13 32.79 8.55
C PRO A 188 -9.23 31.84 7.38
N SER A 189 -10.24 31.96 6.53
CA SER A 189 -10.43 31.06 5.39
C SER A 189 -9.10 30.92 4.66
N LEU A 190 -8.36 29.84 4.94
CA LEU A 190 -7.27 29.37 4.12
C LEU A 190 -8.00 28.73 2.95
N SER A 191 -8.66 29.58 2.16
CA SER A 191 -9.61 29.20 1.13
C SER A 191 -8.95 28.39 0.04
N GLU A 192 -7.61 28.35 0.02
CA GLU A 192 -6.87 27.50 -0.88
C GLU A 192 -5.65 26.89 -0.17
N ILE A 193 -5.77 25.61 0.20
CA ILE A 193 -4.63 24.80 0.59
C ILE A 193 -3.93 24.36 -0.68
N ASN A 194 -2.68 24.78 -0.82
CA ASN A 194 -1.86 24.35 -1.91
C ASN A 194 -1.01 23.12 -1.51
N ALA A 195 -0.82 22.25 -2.50
CA ALA A 195 -0.06 21.02 -2.41
C ALA A 195 0.84 20.87 -3.66
N PRO A 196 1.93 20.09 -3.58
CA PRO A 196 2.84 19.87 -4.69
C PRO A 196 2.14 19.29 -5.93
N ASP A 197 2.69 19.61 -7.10
CA ASP A 197 2.37 18.87 -8.31
C ASP A 197 2.86 17.42 -8.21
N ARG A 198 1.92 16.48 -8.32
CA ARG A 198 2.17 15.04 -8.27
C ARG A 198 2.79 14.51 -9.57
N ARG A 199 2.76 15.28 -10.67
CA ARG A 199 3.41 14.89 -11.92
C ARG A 199 4.92 14.70 -11.76
N PRO A 200 5.56 13.86 -12.59
CA PRO A 200 7.01 13.74 -12.61
C PRO A 200 7.70 15.10 -12.84
N ASN A 201 8.72 15.39 -12.04
CA ASN A 201 9.54 16.59 -12.09
C ASN A 201 10.97 16.20 -12.52
N PRO A 202 11.39 16.51 -13.76
CA PRO A 202 12.69 16.09 -14.27
C PRO A 202 13.90 16.72 -13.53
N LYS A 203 13.68 17.71 -12.66
CA LYS A 203 14.73 18.31 -11.82
C LYS A 203 15.04 17.51 -10.56
N CYS A 204 14.13 16.61 -10.18
CA CYS A 204 14.14 15.88 -8.91
C CYS A 204 13.94 14.37 -9.08
N ASP A 205 13.30 13.93 -10.16
CA ASP A 205 13.01 12.53 -10.47
C ASP A 205 14.06 11.92 -11.39
N THR A 206 14.31 10.61 -11.20
CA THR A 206 15.13 9.82 -12.11
C THR A 206 14.44 9.71 -13.47
N ASP A 207 15.23 9.76 -14.54
CA ASP A 207 14.73 9.47 -15.88
C ASP A 207 14.05 8.08 -15.93
N PRO A 208 12.86 7.93 -16.54
CA PRO A 208 12.16 6.65 -16.56
C PRO A 208 13.01 5.49 -17.07
N SER A 209 13.84 5.70 -18.10
CA SER A 209 14.68 4.63 -18.67
C SER A 209 15.72 4.11 -17.68
N ILE A 210 16.28 4.99 -16.84
CA ILE A 210 17.20 4.62 -15.77
C ILE A 210 16.42 3.98 -14.62
N PHE A 211 15.29 4.57 -14.24
CA PHE A 211 14.46 4.11 -13.13
C PHE A 211 14.00 2.66 -13.33
N HIS A 212 13.50 2.30 -14.51
CA HIS A 212 13.06 0.93 -14.81
C HIS A 212 14.21 -0.08 -14.88
N GLN A 213 15.45 0.36 -15.08
CA GLN A 213 16.63 -0.52 -14.97
C GLN A 213 16.99 -0.78 -13.50
N LEU A 214 16.87 0.24 -12.63
CA LEU A 214 17.13 0.09 -11.19
C LEU A 214 16.06 -0.75 -10.50
N TYR A 215 14.80 -0.60 -10.94
CA TYR A 215 13.60 -1.16 -10.32
C TYR A 215 12.70 -1.83 -11.37
N PRO A 216 13.11 -2.99 -11.92
CA PRO A 216 12.40 -3.62 -13.02
C PRO A 216 11.09 -4.29 -12.56
N THR A 217 9.97 -3.80 -13.10
CA THR A 217 8.64 -4.40 -13.01
C THR A 217 8.15 -4.81 -14.40
N ASN A 218 7.18 -5.72 -14.46
CA ASN A 218 6.58 -6.14 -15.72
C ASN A 218 5.79 -5.01 -16.38
N GLU A 219 5.11 -4.20 -15.57
CA GLU A 219 4.23 -3.14 -16.05
C GLU A 219 4.99 -1.87 -16.47
N GLN A 220 6.19 -1.66 -15.93
CA GLN A 220 7.00 -0.44 -16.14
C GLN A 220 6.22 0.85 -15.83
N ILE A 221 5.30 0.79 -14.88
CA ILE A 221 4.56 1.96 -14.38
C ILE A 221 5.22 2.41 -13.09
N LYS A 222 5.60 3.70 -13.02
CA LYS A 222 6.42 4.22 -11.91
C LYS A 222 5.72 4.11 -10.55
N ILE A 223 4.46 4.54 -10.43
CA ILE A 223 3.75 4.51 -9.14
C ILE A 223 3.61 3.09 -8.57
N LEU A 224 3.37 2.11 -9.44
CA LEU A 224 3.33 0.69 -9.09
C LEU A 224 4.70 0.18 -8.68
N THR A 225 5.74 0.62 -9.38
CA THR A 225 7.13 0.29 -9.06
C THR A 225 7.54 0.88 -7.71
N ASP A 226 7.13 2.11 -7.41
CA ASP A 226 7.39 2.77 -6.13
C ASP A 226 6.73 1.97 -4.98
N ALA A 227 5.45 1.60 -5.10
CA ALA A 227 4.74 0.77 -4.11
C ALA A 227 5.38 -0.62 -3.94
N LYS A 228 5.76 -1.27 -5.03
CA LYS A 228 6.42 -2.60 -4.98
C LYS A 228 7.81 -2.51 -4.35
N TYR A 229 8.69 -1.62 -4.81
CA TYR A 229 10.11 -1.62 -4.41
C TYR A 229 10.44 -0.81 -3.17
N PHE A 230 9.70 0.27 -2.90
CA PHE A 230 9.97 1.13 -1.75
C PHE A 230 9.14 0.73 -0.53
N PHE A 231 8.05 -0.02 -0.71
CA PHE A 231 7.29 -0.63 0.38
C PHE A 231 7.40 -2.16 0.39
N ALA A 232 6.66 -2.88 -0.45
CA ALA A 232 6.44 -4.32 -0.28
C ALA A 232 7.73 -5.14 -0.28
N ILE A 233 8.56 -5.02 -1.31
CA ILE A 233 9.87 -5.69 -1.43
C ILE A 233 10.83 -5.16 -0.38
N ALA A 234 10.75 -3.87 -0.02
CA ALA A 234 11.59 -3.29 1.02
C ALA A 234 11.40 -3.99 2.38
N CYS A 235 10.20 -4.48 2.70
CA CYS A 235 9.96 -5.21 3.94
C CYS A 235 10.75 -6.53 4.04
N GLY A 236 11.13 -7.14 2.92
CA GLY A 236 11.96 -8.36 2.87
C GLY A 236 13.37 -8.14 2.29
N GLY A 237 13.70 -6.91 1.90
CA GLY A 237 14.90 -6.59 1.13
C GLY A 237 16.21 -7.02 1.81
N GLY A 238 17.04 -7.78 1.11
CA GLY A 238 18.30 -8.30 1.64
C GLY A 238 18.17 -9.42 2.69
N PHE A 239 16.97 -9.68 3.22
CA PHE A 239 16.71 -10.76 4.20
C PHE A 239 16.01 -11.97 3.59
N CYS A 240 15.24 -11.77 2.52
CA CYS A 240 14.53 -12.81 1.78
C CYS A 240 15.05 -12.91 0.33
N ASP A 241 14.75 -14.03 -0.31
CA ASP A 241 14.98 -14.20 -1.74
C ASP A 241 14.18 -13.17 -2.57
N GLU A 242 14.82 -12.61 -3.60
CA GLU A 242 14.21 -11.57 -4.42
C GLU A 242 13.03 -12.09 -5.26
N GLY A 243 13.05 -13.36 -5.68
CA GLY A 243 11.94 -14.00 -6.37
C GLY A 243 10.70 -14.10 -5.50
N LEU A 244 10.82 -14.52 -4.24
CA LEU A 244 9.69 -14.56 -3.29
C LEU A 244 9.16 -13.16 -2.98
N THR A 245 10.05 -12.21 -2.70
CA THR A 245 9.61 -10.84 -2.37
C THR A 245 8.88 -10.14 -3.51
N ARG A 246 9.33 -10.38 -4.75
CA ARG A 246 8.62 -9.95 -5.96
C ARG A 246 7.29 -10.67 -6.13
N ALA A 247 7.25 -11.98 -5.92
CA ALA A 247 6.00 -12.75 -6.02
C ALA A 247 4.93 -12.22 -5.04
N VAL A 248 5.30 -11.92 -3.79
CA VAL A 248 4.39 -11.28 -2.82
C VAL A 248 3.93 -9.90 -3.29
N ALA A 249 4.85 -9.06 -3.74
CA ALA A 249 4.52 -7.71 -4.19
C ALA A 249 3.65 -7.69 -5.46
N GLU A 250 3.85 -8.64 -6.38
CA GLU A 250 3.06 -8.74 -7.62
C GLU A 250 1.74 -9.49 -7.40
N ALA A 251 1.65 -10.43 -6.45
CA ALA A 251 0.37 -11.06 -6.08
C ALA A 251 -0.64 -10.04 -5.54
N ALA A 252 -0.14 -8.94 -4.98
CA ALA A 252 -0.93 -7.79 -4.55
C ALA A 252 -1.33 -6.83 -5.70
N ASN A 253 -1.14 -7.19 -6.97
CA ASN A 253 -1.54 -6.32 -8.09
C ASN A 253 -3.03 -5.95 -8.06
N ASN A 254 -3.92 -6.77 -7.49
CA ASN A 254 -5.32 -6.40 -7.30
C ASN A 254 -5.51 -5.20 -6.36
N ILE A 255 -4.67 -5.06 -5.33
CA ILE A 255 -4.65 -3.87 -4.46
C ILE A 255 -4.21 -2.65 -5.27
N LEU A 256 -3.18 -2.80 -6.10
CA LEU A 256 -2.74 -1.70 -6.97
C LEU A 256 -3.78 -1.31 -8.03
N ILE A 257 -4.54 -2.28 -8.55
CA ILE A 257 -5.69 -2.01 -9.41
C ILE A 257 -6.75 -1.23 -8.62
N ALA A 258 -7.06 -1.61 -7.38
CA ALA A 258 -8.01 -0.90 -6.54
C ALA A 258 -7.66 0.59 -6.36
N ASP A 259 -6.41 0.87 -6.03
CA ASP A 259 -5.90 2.23 -5.74
C ASP A 259 -5.70 3.08 -6.99
N TYR A 260 -5.28 2.47 -8.11
CA TYR A 260 -4.78 3.21 -9.28
C TYR A 260 -5.49 2.88 -10.59
N CYS A 261 -6.67 2.22 -10.57
CA CYS A 261 -7.34 1.86 -11.82
C CYS A 261 -7.65 3.05 -12.72
N ASP A 262 -7.87 4.24 -12.15
CA ASP A 262 -8.20 5.44 -12.92
C ASP A 262 -6.99 5.94 -13.74
N ALA A 263 -5.77 5.52 -13.38
CA ALA A 263 -4.55 5.79 -14.12
C ALA A 263 -4.17 4.65 -15.10
N ALA A 264 -4.82 3.48 -15.02
CA ALA A 264 -4.50 2.33 -15.86
C ALA A 264 -5.34 2.32 -17.14
N ASP A 265 -4.68 2.34 -18.30
CA ASP A 265 -5.33 1.98 -19.56
C ASP A 265 -5.66 0.47 -19.61
N GLU A 266 -6.49 0.06 -20.57
CA GLU A 266 -6.92 -1.35 -20.71
C GLU A 266 -5.75 -2.33 -20.79
N ARG A 267 -4.64 -1.93 -21.41
CA ARG A 267 -3.46 -2.79 -21.58
C ARG A 267 -2.73 -2.96 -20.25
N SER A 268 -2.56 -1.86 -19.52
CA SER A 268 -1.95 -1.83 -18.20
C SER A 268 -2.76 -2.64 -17.20
N LEU A 269 -4.09 -2.47 -17.22
CA LEU A 269 -5.00 -3.25 -16.38
C LEU A 269 -4.90 -4.75 -16.68
N PHE A 270 -4.99 -5.13 -17.96
CA PHE A 270 -4.85 -6.54 -18.37
C PHE A 270 -3.54 -7.14 -17.88
N LEU A 271 -2.43 -6.41 -18.03
CA LEU A 271 -1.12 -6.88 -17.59
C LEU A 271 -1.06 -7.03 -16.06
N LEU A 272 -1.63 -6.09 -15.30
CA LEU A 272 -1.70 -6.17 -13.85
C LEU A 272 -2.48 -7.41 -13.37
N GLN A 273 -3.63 -7.67 -14.00
CA GLN A 273 -4.48 -8.84 -13.71
C GLN A 273 -3.73 -10.15 -14.00
N GLU A 274 -3.09 -10.24 -15.17
CA GLU A 274 -2.33 -11.43 -15.57
C GLU A 274 -1.14 -11.71 -14.65
N VAL A 275 -0.32 -10.68 -14.39
CA VAL A 275 0.87 -10.79 -13.54
C VAL A 275 0.46 -11.09 -12.09
N GLY A 276 -0.61 -10.48 -11.60
CA GLY A 276 -1.13 -10.74 -10.26
C GLY A 276 -1.60 -12.17 -10.06
N ALA A 277 -2.36 -12.70 -11.02
CA ALA A 277 -2.79 -14.10 -11.00
C ALA A 277 -1.59 -15.07 -11.10
N ALA A 278 -0.63 -14.77 -11.98
CA ALA A 278 0.58 -15.57 -12.11
C ALA A 278 1.40 -15.59 -10.80
N ALA A 279 1.60 -14.44 -10.17
CA ALA A 279 2.32 -14.31 -8.92
C ALA A 279 1.60 -15.03 -7.77
N THR A 280 0.28 -14.91 -7.69
CA THR A 280 -0.55 -15.63 -6.69
C THR A 280 -0.44 -17.14 -6.88
N ALA A 281 -0.48 -17.64 -8.11
CA ALA A 281 -0.30 -19.06 -8.42
C ALA A 281 1.11 -19.56 -8.05
N PHE A 282 2.15 -18.76 -8.30
CA PHE A 282 3.52 -19.03 -7.87
C PHE A 282 3.58 -19.18 -6.34
N LEU A 283 3.03 -18.20 -5.60
CA LEU A 283 2.99 -18.24 -4.15
C LEU A 283 2.20 -19.44 -3.62
N LYS A 284 1.10 -19.82 -4.27
CA LYS A 284 0.34 -21.01 -3.87
C LYS A 284 1.17 -22.28 -4.01
N LEU A 285 1.96 -22.41 -5.08
CA LEU A 285 2.86 -23.56 -5.26
C LEU A 285 4.03 -23.55 -4.26
N CYS A 286 4.60 -22.38 -3.94
CA CYS A 286 5.56 -22.22 -2.84
C CYS A 286 4.95 -22.61 -1.48
N HIS A 287 3.70 -22.21 -1.23
CA HIS A 287 2.97 -22.58 -0.04
C HIS A 287 2.76 -24.11 0.06
N LEU A 288 2.29 -24.75 -1.02
CA LEU A 288 2.15 -26.20 -1.10
C LEU A 288 3.50 -26.95 -1.01
N ALA A 289 4.61 -26.27 -1.28
CA ALA A 289 5.96 -26.79 -1.13
C ALA A 289 6.51 -26.66 0.31
N GLY A 290 5.85 -25.86 1.16
CA GLY A 290 6.28 -25.54 2.52
C GLY A 290 7.21 -24.32 2.63
N GLU A 291 7.36 -23.53 1.56
CA GLU A 291 8.20 -22.31 1.54
C GLU A 291 7.46 -21.07 2.07
N VAL A 292 6.12 -21.10 2.02
CA VAL A 292 5.22 -20.05 2.54
C VAL A 292 4.19 -20.71 3.47
N THR A 293 4.00 -20.17 4.66
CA THR A 293 3.08 -20.78 5.67
C THR A 293 1.61 -20.57 5.31
N ASP A 294 0.74 -21.38 5.90
CA ASP A 294 -0.72 -21.17 5.82
C ASP A 294 -1.10 -19.75 6.27
N TRP A 295 -0.53 -19.30 7.38
CA TRP A 295 -0.79 -17.97 7.93
C TRP A 295 -0.42 -16.86 6.95
N GLN A 296 0.76 -16.95 6.31
CA GLN A 296 1.24 -15.96 5.34
C GLN A 296 0.33 -15.90 4.11
N PHE A 297 0.09 -17.05 3.47
CA PHE A 297 -0.66 -17.10 2.21
C PHE A 297 -2.14 -16.77 2.41
N ASN A 298 -2.80 -17.39 3.40
CA ASN A 298 -4.25 -17.25 3.55
C ASN A 298 -4.66 -15.85 3.99
N ASN A 299 -3.91 -15.19 4.89
CA ASN A 299 -4.18 -13.80 5.24
C ASN A 299 -3.86 -12.84 4.08
N ASN A 300 -2.90 -13.16 3.20
CA ASN A 300 -2.63 -12.34 2.00
C ASN A 300 -3.79 -12.38 1.01
N VAL A 301 -4.43 -13.56 0.88
CA VAL A 301 -5.65 -13.71 0.08
C VAL A 301 -6.80 -12.95 0.73
N ALA A 302 -7.01 -13.13 2.03
CA ALA A 302 -8.07 -12.46 2.78
C ALA A 302 -7.99 -10.92 2.65
N VAL A 303 -6.83 -10.31 2.92
CA VAL A 303 -6.66 -8.86 2.79
C VAL A 303 -6.86 -8.39 1.36
N THR A 304 -6.38 -9.14 0.36
CA THR A 304 -6.51 -8.73 -1.05
C THR A 304 -7.97 -8.70 -1.47
N LEU A 305 -8.77 -9.71 -1.10
CA LEU A 305 -10.20 -9.75 -1.41
C LEU A 305 -10.96 -8.63 -0.69
N GLN A 306 -10.69 -8.40 0.59
CA GLN A 306 -11.32 -7.30 1.33
C GLN A 306 -10.95 -5.94 0.72
N PHE A 307 -9.69 -5.74 0.33
CA PHE A 307 -9.24 -4.53 -0.33
C PHE A 307 -9.92 -4.35 -1.70
N CYS A 308 -10.09 -5.43 -2.48
CA CYS A 308 -10.85 -5.38 -3.73
C CYS A 308 -12.28 -4.87 -3.52
N VAL A 309 -12.94 -5.24 -2.43
CA VAL A 309 -14.27 -4.71 -2.10
C VAL A 309 -14.21 -3.20 -1.87
N LEU A 310 -13.25 -2.74 -1.06
CA LEU A 310 -13.03 -1.31 -0.80
C LEU A 310 -12.67 -0.53 -2.07
N GLY A 311 -11.98 -1.18 -3.01
CA GLY A 311 -11.59 -0.60 -4.30
C GLY A 311 -12.75 -0.13 -5.16
N TYR A 312 -13.97 -0.63 -4.95
CA TYR A 312 -15.17 -0.13 -5.64
C TYR A 312 -15.64 1.23 -5.11
N PHE A 313 -15.21 1.66 -3.93
CA PHE A 313 -15.58 2.97 -3.38
C PHE A 313 -14.95 4.10 -4.20
N ARG A 314 -15.77 5.07 -4.60
CA ARG A 314 -15.31 6.33 -5.17
C ARG A 314 -16.08 7.47 -4.54
N ASP A 315 -15.35 8.42 -3.94
CA ASP A 315 -15.95 9.60 -3.33
C ASP A 315 -16.30 10.65 -4.39
N HIS A 316 -17.45 10.45 -5.05
CA HIS A 316 -17.97 11.40 -6.04
C HIS A 316 -18.47 12.73 -5.45
N SER A 317 -18.47 12.88 -4.11
CA SER A 317 -18.97 14.11 -3.45
C SER A 317 -17.95 15.26 -3.42
N ARG A 318 -16.70 15.02 -3.87
CA ARG A 318 -15.58 15.98 -3.85
C ARG A 318 -15.94 17.38 -4.34
N THR A 319 -16.67 17.50 -5.45
CA THR A 319 -17.02 18.79 -6.07
C THR A 319 -18.07 19.58 -5.29
N ARG A 320 -18.89 18.92 -4.47
CA ARG A 320 -20.01 19.53 -3.72
C ARG A 320 -19.66 19.94 -2.30
N ARG A 321 -18.58 19.39 -1.76
CA ARG A 321 -18.13 19.67 -0.40
C ARG A 321 -17.53 21.07 -0.26
N PRO A 322 -17.68 21.71 0.91
CA PRO A 322 -17.05 22.99 1.17
C PRO A 322 -15.53 22.89 1.10
N ASP A 323 -14.91 23.99 0.70
CA ASP A 323 -13.45 24.16 0.70
C ASP A 323 -12.92 24.33 2.14
N GLY A 324 -11.61 24.11 2.32
CA GLY A 324 -10.91 24.31 3.59
C GLY A 324 -10.76 23.03 4.40
N ILE A 325 -10.45 23.20 5.69
CA ILE A 325 -10.20 22.11 6.63
C ILE A 325 -11.33 22.01 7.64
N TYR A 326 -11.90 20.82 7.75
CA TYR A 326 -12.89 20.48 8.75
C TYR A 326 -12.97 18.96 8.90
N GLY A 327 -13.38 18.54 10.10
CA GLY A 327 -13.61 17.14 10.41
C GLY A 327 -14.95 16.62 9.89
N SER A 328 -15.12 15.31 9.93
CA SER A 328 -16.37 14.62 9.62
C SER A 328 -16.48 13.34 10.45
N TYR A 329 -17.45 12.48 10.17
CA TYR A 329 -17.67 11.20 10.83
C TYR A 329 -16.37 10.41 10.94
N ILE A 330 -16.12 9.82 12.10
CA ILE A 330 -15.04 8.86 12.35
C ILE A 330 -15.44 7.99 13.53
N THR A 331 -15.29 6.68 13.41
CA THR A 331 -15.56 5.72 14.49
C THR A 331 -14.35 5.59 15.40
N ASP A 332 -13.22 5.28 14.78
CA ASP A 332 -11.89 5.20 15.36
C ASP A 332 -10.87 5.44 14.24
N ILE A 333 -9.60 5.59 14.58
CA ILE A 333 -8.55 5.92 13.62
C ILE A 333 -8.26 4.79 12.61
N LEU A 334 -8.78 3.57 12.83
CA LEU A 334 -8.37 2.39 12.05
C LEU A 334 -9.46 1.61 11.33
N SER A 335 -10.75 1.91 11.48
CA SER A 335 -11.79 0.97 11.03
C SER A 335 -11.62 0.56 9.56
N HIS A 336 -11.50 1.49 8.61
CA HIS A 336 -11.16 1.15 7.22
C HIS A 336 -9.66 0.99 6.96
N ARG A 337 -8.80 1.80 7.61
CA ARG A 337 -7.33 1.77 7.40
C ARG A 337 -6.68 0.44 7.78
N TYR A 338 -7.33 -0.38 8.61
CA TYR A 338 -6.89 -1.74 8.91
C TYR A 338 -6.79 -2.63 7.65
N ILE A 339 -7.60 -2.35 6.62
CA ILE A 339 -7.58 -3.04 5.33
C ILE A 339 -6.92 -2.14 4.28
N ASP A 340 -7.40 -0.90 4.18
CA ASP A 340 -7.12 0.05 3.11
C ASP A 340 -5.68 0.59 3.07
N LEU A 341 -4.86 0.32 4.09
CA LEU A 341 -3.42 0.61 4.01
C LEU A 341 -2.63 -0.44 3.23
N ALA A 342 -3.20 -1.61 2.93
CA ALA A 342 -2.54 -2.74 2.26
C ALA A 342 -1.22 -3.21 2.92
N ILE A 343 -0.98 -2.85 4.19
CA ILE A 343 0.33 -3.08 4.84
C ILE A 343 0.67 -4.55 5.01
N TYR A 344 -0.33 -5.44 4.96
CA TYR A 344 -0.12 -6.87 5.13
C TYR A 344 0.75 -7.49 4.03
N VAL A 345 0.76 -6.93 2.82
CA VAL A 345 1.69 -7.34 1.75
C VAL A 345 3.15 -7.20 2.22
N GLY A 346 3.45 -6.11 2.94
CA GLY A 346 4.74 -5.91 3.59
C GLY A 346 4.98 -6.87 4.76
N VAL A 347 3.95 -7.14 5.57
CA VAL A 347 4.01 -8.12 6.67
C VAL A 347 4.39 -9.50 6.17
N VAL A 348 3.80 -9.98 5.08
CA VAL A 348 4.13 -11.28 4.47
C VAL A 348 5.61 -11.33 4.08
N ASN A 349 6.12 -10.29 3.42
CA ASN A 349 7.53 -10.23 3.03
C ASN A 349 8.49 -10.23 4.23
N ALA A 350 8.22 -9.39 5.24
CA ALA A 350 9.02 -9.37 6.46
C ALA A 350 8.91 -10.70 7.24
N SER A 351 7.72 -11.32 7.25
CA SER A 351 7.46 -12.60 7.90
C SER A 351 8.22 -13.75 7.24
N ILE A 352 8.22 -13.85 5.90
CA ILE A 352 9.01 -14.86 5.18
C ILE A 352 10.50 -14.65 5.45
N ALA A 353 10.96 -13.40 5.41
CA ALA A 353 12.36 -13.04 5.63
C ALA A 353 12.87 -13.45 7.00
N LEU A 354 12.06 -13.24 8.04
CA LEU A 354 12.44 -13.45 9.44
C LEU A 354 11.96 -14.80 9.99
N LYS A 355 11.09 -15.50 9.26
CA LYS A 355 10.38 -16.72 9.71
C LYS A 355 9.59 -16.49 10.99
N GLU A 356 8.98 -15.31 11.11
CA GLU A 356 8.19 -14.88 12.26
C GLU A 356 6.80 -14.42 11.82
N GLU A 357 5.78 -14.76 12.60
CA GLU A 357 4.41 -14.27 12.43
C GLU A 357 4.14 -13.16 13.45
N ILE A 358 3.08 -12.37 13.22
CA ILE A 358 2.64 -11.35 14.18
C ILE A 358 1.22 -11.62 14.67
N THR A 359 0.92 -11.21 15.89
CA THR A 359 -0.42 -11.33 16.45
C THR A 359 -1.36 -10.25 15.88
N ARG A 360 -2.67 -10.42 16.11
CA ARG A 360 -3.66 -9.41 15.74
C ARG A 360 -3.41 -8.06 16.44
N GLU A 361 -2.98 -8.07 17.69
CA GLU A 361 -2.65 -6.85 18.45
C GLU A 361 -1.44 -6.14 17.87
N GLN A 362 -0.41 -6.90 17.46
CA GLN A 362 0.76 -6.34 16.78
C GLN A 362 0.38 -5.76 15.41
N TYR A 363 -0.48 -6.44 14.65
CA TYR A 363 -0.95 -5.92 13.37
C TYR A 363 -1.82 -4.67 13.53
N HIS A 364 -2.68 -4.60 14.55
CA HIS A 364 -3.47 -3.41 14.85
C HIS A 364 -2.58 -2.21 15.20
N LEU A 365 -1.56 -2.41 16.05
CA LEU A 365 -0.57 -1.39 16.38
C LEU A 365 0.24 -0.95 15.15
N LEU A 366 0.55 -1.88 14.26
CA LEU A 366 1.23 -1.61 13.00
C LEU A 366 0.35 -0.77 12.06
N ALA A 367 -0.93 -1.13 11.90
CA ALA A 367 -1.91 -0.36 11.15
C ALA A 367 -2.03 1.06 11.71
N GLU A 368 -2.06 1.22 13.05
CA GLU A 368 -2.07 2.53 13.72
C GLU A 368 -0.88 3.40 13.32
N ALA A 369 0.33 2.84 13.45
CA ALA A 369 1.55 3.56 13.13
C ALA A 369 1.61 3.95 11.64
N CYS A 370 1.31 3.01 10.74
CA CYS A 370 1.34 3.24 9.30
C CYS A 370 0.26 4.23 8.85
N CYS A 371 -0.93 4.19 9.45
CA CYS A 371 -2.00 5.16 9.23
C CYS A 371 -1.52 6.58 9.51
N TYR A 372 -0.96 6.82 10.70
CA TYR A 372 -0.45 8.15 11.05
C TYR A 372 0.62 8.62 10.07
N ILE A 373 1.56 7.75 9.67
CA ILE A 373 2.64 8.13 8.77
C ILE A 373 2.07 8.55 7.41
N CYS A 374 1.23 7.74 6.78
CA CYS A 374 0.67 8.04 5.46
C CYS A 374 -0.20 9.30 5.50
N ASP A 375 -1.15 9.36 6.43
CA ASP A 375 -2.17 10.41 6.46
C ASP A 375 -1.60 11.77 6.88
N LEU A 376 -0.54 11.79 7.71
CA LEU A 376 0.18 13.04 8.02
C LEU A 376 0.93 13.55 6.79
N ILE A 377 1.63 12.67 6.07
CA ILE A 377 2.44 13.08 4.91
C ILE A 377 1.55 13.59 3.77
N ASP A 378 0.41 12.94 3.53
CA ASP A 378 -0.53 13.33 2.48
C ASP A 378 -1.51 14.43 2.88
N PHE A 379 -1.50 14.89 4.14
CA PHE A 379 -2.44 15.87 4.70
C PHE A 379 -2.77 17.06 3.78
N ARG A 380 -1.75 17.72 3.21
CA ARG A 380 -1.95 18.87 2.31
C ARG A 380 -2.61 18.45 0.99
N SER A 381 -2.13 17.36 0.41
CA SER A 381 -2.61 16.86 -0.88
C SER A 381 -4.06 16.39 -0.75
N ASP A 382 -4.37 15.67 0.31
CA ASP A 382 -5.70 15.14 0.58
C ASP A 382 -6.67 16.25 0.95
N ALA A 383 -6.24 17.26 1.71
CA ALA A 383 -7.05 18.45 1.98
C ALA A 383 -7.38 19.20 0.69
N LYS A 384 -6.39 19.41 -0.20
CA LYS A 384 -6.61 20.06 -1.50
C LYS A 384 -7.58 19.26 -2.39
N ARG A 385 -7.49 17.93 -2.36
CA ARG A 385 -8.37 17.02 -3.11
C ARG A 385 -9.71 16.76 -2.43
N LYS A 386 -9.91 17.26 -1.20
CA LYS A 386 -11.05 17.00 -0.32
C LYS A 386 -11.21 15.51 0.02
N LEU A 387 -10.15 14.71 0.02
CA LEU A 387 -10.24 13.27 0.28
C LEU A 387 -10.63 12.97 1.74
N ARG A 388 -11.60 12.07 1.89
CA ARG A 388 -12.14 11.63 3.19
C ARG A 388 -11.69 10.21 3.55
N GLU A 389 -10.83 9.60 2.75
CA GLU A 389 -10.07 8.41 3.12
C GLU A 389 -9.02 8.75 4.20
N ASN A 390 -8.55 10.01 4.23
CA ASN A 390 -7.60 10.48 5.23
C ASN A 390 -8.28 10.68 6.60
N VAL A 391 -8.01 9.80 7.57
CA VAL A 391 -8.63 9.81 8.91
C VAL A 391 -8.17 10.99 9.74
N ILE A 392 -6.98 11.53 9.47
CA ILE A 392 -6.47 12.73 10.16
C ILE A 392 -7.30 13.94 9.77
N LEU A 393 -7.70 14.08 8.50
CA LEU A 393 -8.62 15.14 8.09
C LEU A 393 -10.00 14.97 8.72
N ARG A 394 -10.51 13.74 8.78
CA ARG A 394 -11.82 13.44 9.37
C ARG A 394 -11.86 13.67 10.88
N GLY A 395 -10.78 13.37 11.59
CA GLY A 395 -10.68 13.47 13.04
C GLY A 395 -10.52 14.90 13.59
N ILE A 396 -10.43 15.93 12.73
CA ILE A 396 -10.19 17.31 13.17
C ILE A 396 -11.32 17.81 14.06
N ARG A 397 -10.96 18.26 15.27
CA ARG A 397 -11.86 18.87 16.26
C ARG A 397 -11.11 19.97 17.03
N GLY A 398 -11.82 21.03 17.40
CA GLY A 398 -11.27 22.07 18.28
C GLY A 398 -10.18 22.93 17.61
N ASP A 399 -9.02 23.07 18.26
CA ASP A 399 -7.90 23.86 17.75
C ASP A 399 -6.98 23.01 16.85
N LEU A 400 -6.78 23.47 15.61
CA LEU A 400 -6.01 22.75 14.59
C LEU A 400 -4.52 22.61 14.98
N CYS A 401 -3.92 23.63 15.59
CA CYS A 401 -2.51 23.60 15.96
C CYS A 401 -2.25 22.58 17.06
N VAL A 402 -3.13 22.54 18.07
CA VAL A 402 -3.10 21.56 19.17
C VAL A 402 -3.37 20.15 18.63
N TYR A 403 -4.38 19.99 17.77
CA TYR A 403 -4.73 18.71 17.16
C TYR A 403 -3.55 18.11 16.39
N LEU A 404 -2.95 18.87 15.47
CA LEU A 404 -1.81 18.42 14.67
C LEU A 404 -0.55 18.19 15.54
N ASP A 405 -0.34 18.94 16.63
CA ASP A 405 0.72 18.65 17.62
C ASP A 405 0.54 17.28 18.26
N GLY A 406 -0.67 17.02 18.76
CA GLY A 406 -1.03 15.76 19.40
C GLY A 406 -0.84 14.58 18.46
N LEU A 407 -1.16 14.74 17.18
CA LEU A 407 -0.97 13.68 16.18
C LEU A 407 0.49 13.38 15.89
N ILE A 408 1.39 14.37 15.87
CA ILE A 408 2.84 14.10 15.73
C ILE A 408 3.32 13.26 16.90
N SER A 409 2.99 13.65 18.14
CA SER A 409 3.35 12.86 19.32
C SER A 409 2.74 11.45 19.29
N SER A 410 1.50 11.31 18.82
CA SER A 410 0.81 10.02 18.72
C SER A 410 1.44 9.12 17.65
N CYS A 411 1.75 9.67 16.47
CA CYS A 411 2.50 9.00 15.41
C CYS A 411 3.84 8.46 15.92
N LEU A 412 4.60 9.29 16.64
CA LEU A 412 5.90 8.91 17.20
C LEU A 412 5.79 7.78 18.22
N LYS A 413 4.79 7.85 19.11
CA LYS A 413 4.54 6.82 20.13
C LYS A 413 4.05 5.52 19.51
N ALA A 414 3.09 5.57 18.58
CA ALA A 414 2.59 4.41 17.86
C ALA A 414 3.72 3.72 17.07
N THR A 415 4.50 4.48 16.30
CA THR A 415 5.66 3.98 15.55
C THR A 415 6.69 3.34 16.47
N THR A 416 7.03 3.99 17.58
CA THR A 416 7.98 3.44 18.57
C THR A 416 7.48 2.13 19.17
N ARG A 417 6.20 2.06 19.52
CA ARG A 417 5.58 0.83 20.07
C ARG A 417 5.62 -0.29 19.03
N ALA A 418 5.25 -0.01 17.77
CA ALA A 418 5.26 -0.99 16.68
C ALA A 418 6.67 -1.53 16.39
N ILE A 419 7.69 -0.65 16.35
CA ILE A 419 9.08 -1.08 16.14
C ILE A 419 9.56 -1.97 17.31
N LYS A 420 9.16 -1.66 18.54
CA LYS A 420 9.54 -2.45 19.73
C LYS A 420 8.74 -3.75 19.87
N SER A 421 7.59 -3.91 19.20
CA SER A 421 6.71 -5.07 19.40
C SER A 421 7.17 -6.32 18.67
N SER A 422 7.75 -6.19 17.48
CA SER A 422 8.41 -7.31 16.78
C SER A 422 9.36 -6.83 15.66
N PRO A 423 10.38 -7.62 15.29
CA PRO A 423 11.24 -7.35 14.14
C PRO A 423 10.46 -7.21 12.81
N VAL A 424 9.41 -8.02 12.61
CA VAL A 424 8.51 -7.91 11.45
C VAL A 424 7.84 -6.53 11.42
N SER A 425 7.25 -6.10 12.54
CA SER A 425 6.59 -4.79 12.64
C SER A 425 7.57 -3.64 12.39
N ALA A 426 8.81 -3.77 12.89
CA ALA A 426 9.85 -2.77 12.65
C ALA A 426 10.20 -2.63 11.16
N LEU A 427 10.40 -3.73 10.43
CA LEU A 427 10.67 -3.68 9.00
C LEU A 427 9.51 -3.02 8.25
N VAL A 428 8.27 -3.39 8.55
CA VAL A 428 7.09 -2.82 7.87
C VAL A 428 6.95 -1.31 8.11
N VAL A 429 7.06 -0.84 9.36
CA VAL A 429 6.96 0.61 9.66
C VAL A 429 8.08 1.39 8.97
N MET A 430 9.33 0.89 9.05
CA MET A 430 10.45 1.59 8.42
C MET A 430 10.36 1.56 6.88
N SER A 431 9.77 0.51 6.30
CA SER A 431 9.48 0.44 4.86
C SER A 431 8.34 1.38 4.44
N ILE A 432 7.32 1.59 5.26
CA ILE A 432 6.31 2.65 5.02
C ILE A 432 6.97 4.04 5.04
N ALA A 433 7.86 4.30 6.00
CA ALA A 433 8.63 5.54 6.01
C ALA A 433 9.52 5.70 4.77
N ASN A 434 10.11 4.60 4.28
CA ASN A 434 10.88 4.59 3.04
C ASN A 434 10.02 4.88 1.80
N TRP A 435 8.87 4.22 1.69
CA TRP A 435 7.92 4.45 0.59
C TRP A 435 7.40 5.87 0.57
N THR A 436 6.94 6.40 1.71
CA THR A 436 6.48 7.79 1.81
C THR A 436 7.57 8.79 1.44
N LEU A 437 8.82 8.53 1.84
CA LEU A 437 9.97 9.37 1.50
C LEU A 437 10.33 9.32 0.00
N MET A 438 10.36 8.12 -0.59
CA MET A 438 10.91 7.89 -1.94
C MET A 438 9.87 7.95 -3.05
N ALA A 439 8.60 7.67 -2.77
CA ALA A 439 7.59 7.54 -3.82
C ALA A 439 7.22 8.88 -4.45
N SER A 440 6.89 8.81 -5.73
CA SER A 440 6.47 9.96 -6.53
C SER A 440 5.11 10.51 -6.14
N GLN A 441 4.25 9.72 -5.48
CA GLN A 441 2.93 10.16 -5.02
C GLN A 441 3.00 11.17 -3.87
N HIS A 442 3.86 10.93 -2.88
CA HIS A 442 3.90 11.72 -1.65
C HIS A 442 4.76 12.99 -1.76
N LYS A 443 5.69 13.03 -2.71
CA LYS A 443 6.51 14.22 -3.03
C LYS A 443 7.20 14.87 -1.81
N VAL A 444 7.70 14.07 -0.86
CA VAL A 444 8.26 14.57 0.42
C VAL A 444 9.38 15.59 0.22
N TYR A 445 10.30 15.36 -0.73
CA TYR A 445 11.35 16.34 -1.04
C TYR A 445 10.76 17.70 -1.44
N GLU A 446 9.79 17.73 -2.34
CA GLU A 446 9.13 18.96 -2.75
C GLU A 446 8.32 19.59 -1.63
N LEU A 447 7.61 18.79 -0.81
CA LEU A 447 6.90 19.27 0.38
C LEU A 447 7.85 20.02 1.30
N VAL A 448 9.00 19.43 1.62
CA VAL A 448 10.00 20.05 2.49
C VAL A 448 10.67 21.24 1.80
N ALA A 449 11.02 21.15 0.51
CA ALA A 449 11.72 22.24 -0.17
C ALA A 449 10.82 23.45 -0.49
N GLY A 450 9.54 23.21 -0.78
CA GLY A 450 8.58 24.21 -1.26
C GLY A 450 7.73 24.86 -0.17
N THR A 451 7.74 24.33 1.05
CA THR A 451 7.09 24.96 2.22
C THR A 451 7.99 26.02 2.83
N CYS A 452 7.43 27.19 3.11
CA CYS A 452 8.11 28.31 3.75
C CYS A 452 7.32 28.78 4.97
N GLU A 453 8.03 29.26 5.98
CA GLU A 453 7.38 29.92 7.12
C GLU A 453 6.70 31.20 6.64
N ARG A 454 5.49 31.48 7.15
CA ARG A 454 4.76 32.70 6.80
C ARG A 454 5.44 33.92 7.39
N ASP A 455 5.75 34.90 6.54
CA ASP A 455 6.27 36.21 6.93
C ASP A 455 5.16 37.05 7.59
N SER A 456 4.83 36.79 8.86
CA SER A 456 3.97 37.68 9.62
C SER A 456 4.60 38.05 10.95
N VAL A 457 4.77 39.36 11.15
CA VAL A 457 5.32 40.06 12.34
C VAL A 457 4.56 39.72 13.63
N HIS A 458 3.45 38.97 13.55
CA HIS A 458 2.58 38.55 14.66
C HIS A 458 2.53 37.03 14.90
N SER A 459 3.26 36.21 14.14
CA SER A 459 3.28 34.76 14.36
C SER A 459 4.26 34.39 15.47
N LYS A 460 3.88 34.63 16.73
CA LYS A 460 4.56 33.94 17.83
C LYS A 460 4.30 32.44 17.62
N ARG A 461 5.34 31.67 17.28
CA ARG A 461 5.20 30.22 17.08
C ARG A 461 4.46 29.62 18.27
N CYS A 462 3.50 28.76 17.98
CA CYS A 462 2.95 27.87 18.99
C CYS A 462 4.09 27.14 19.70
N SER A 463 3.95 26.96 21.01
CA SER A 463 4.82 26.05 21.74
C SER A 463 4.35 24.63 21.43
N TYR A 464 5.20 23.84 20.79
CA TYR A 464 4.87 22.49 20.35
C TYR A 464 5.39 21.45 21.32
N THR A 465 4.47 20.69 21.89
CA THR A 465 4.77 19.63 22.86
C THR A 465 5.52 18.50 22.17
N SER A 466 5.22 18.21 20.91
CA SER A 466 5.88 17.16 20.12
C SER A 466 7.39 17.33 19.97
N GLU A 467 7.92 18.55 20.15
CA GLU A 467 9.36 18.81 20.09
C GLU A 467 10.08 18.49 21.40
N THR A 468 9.35 18.45 22.52
CA THR A 468 9.92 18.42 23.87
C THR A 468 9.45 17.25 24.74
N ASP A 469 8.42 16.50 24.32
CA ASP A 469 7.84 15.40 25.09
C ASP A 469 8.69 14.11 25.13
N GLY A 470 9.84 14.09 24.46
CA GLY A 470 10.77 12.96 24.43
C GLY A 470 10.36 11.80 23.51
N SER A 471 9.20 11.86 22.85
CA SER A 471 8.70 10.79 21.98
C SER A 471 9.65 10.49 20.81
N TYR A 472 10.23 11.51 20.18
CA TYR A 472 11.23 11.34 19.13
C TYR A 472 12.52 10.69 19.65
N GLN A 473 12.94 10.98 20.88
CA GLN A 473 14.13 10.34 21.46
C GLN A 473 13.90 8.84 21.71
N GLU A 474 12.70 8.47 22.14
CA GLU A 474 12.32 7.06 22.26
C GLU A 474 12.26 6.35 20.91
N LEU A 475 11.78 7.04 19.86
CA LEU A 475 11.86 6.53 18.49
C LEU A 475 13.31 6.31 18.06
N LEU A 476 14.19 7.31 18.26
CA LEU A 476 15.61 7.21 17.91
C LEU A 476 16.28 6.01 18.61
N LYS A 477 16.00 5.78 19.89
CA LYS A 477 16.48 4.60 20.62
C LYS A 477 15.97 3.30 19.98
N ALA A 478 14.69 3.24 19.62
CA ALA A 478 14.09 2.05 18.99
C ALA A 478 14.75 1.71 17.66
N VAL A 479 15.03 2.70 16.80
CA VAL A 479 15.64 2.46 15.48
C VAL A 479 17.15 2.28 15.52
N THR A 480 17.83 2.58 16.64
CA THR A 480 19.31 2.54 16.74
C THR A 480 19.88 1.15 16.42
N VAL A 481 19.18 0.07 16.78
CA VAL A 481 19.62 -1.31 16.54
C VAL A 481 19.73 -1.69 15.06
N TYR A 482 19.04 -0.96 14.18
CA TYR A 482 19.07 -1.17 12.73
C TYR A 482 20.21 -0.41 12.04
N GLY A 483 21.01 0.35 12.80
CA GLY A 483 22.17 1.09 12.28
C GLY A 483 21.79 2.39 11.56
N THR A 484 22.80 3.02 10.96
CA THR A 484 22.70 4.26 10.17
C THR A 484 23.81 4.27 9.12
N LEU A 485 23.52 4.88 7.97
CA LEU A 485 24.48 5.14 6.89
C LEU A 485 25.04 6.57 6.96
N GLY A 486 24.62 7.38 7.94
CA GLY A 486 25.04 8.78 8.09
C GLY A 486 24.68 9.59 6.85
N ASP A 487 25.63 10.37 6.34
CA ASP A 487 25.42 11.22 5.16
C ASP A 487 25.07 10.44 3.88
N ASN A 488 25.36 9.14 3.83
CA ASN A 488 25.00 8.26 2.71
C ASN A 488 23.59 7.67 2.85
N GLY A 489 22.91 7.89 3.97
CA GLY A 489 21.56 7.39 4.24
C GLY A 489 20.46 8.19 3.56
N ALA A 490 19.22 7.73 3.74
CA ALA A 490 18.04 8.45 3.26
C ALA A 490 17.86 9.78 4.03
N ASP A 491 17.45 10.85 3.33
CA ASP A 491 17.18 12.16 3.94
C ASP A 491 16.07 12.88 3.17
N VAL A 492 15.10 13.48 3.88
CA VAL A 492 14.03 14.30 3.27
C VAL A 492 14.53 15.47 2.41
N LYS A 493 15.79 15.87 2.58
CA LYS A 493 16.45 16.94 1.82
C LYS A 493 17.12 16.44 0.54
N LYS A 494 17.23 15.13 0.33
CA LYS A 494 17.79 14.56 -0.89
C LYS A 494 16.71 14.49 -1.97
N LYS A 495 17.14 14.72 -3.21
CA LYS A 495 16.26 14.54 -4.37
C LYS A 495 15.99 13.05 -4.57
N ARG A 496 14.80 12.71 -5.07
CA ARG A 496 14.44 11.31 -5.38
C ARG A 496 15.44 10.67 -6.33
N ALA A 497 15.92 11.38 -7.34
CA ALA A 497 16.91 10.85 -8.28
C ALA A 497 18.23 10.41 -7.62
N GLU A 498 18.66 11.12 -6.59
CA GLU A 498 19.83 10.73 -5.80
C GLU A 498 19.53 9.51 -4.92
N MET A 499 18.36 9.53 -4.27
CA MET A 499 17.94 8.43 -3.39
C MET A 499 17.69 7.13 -4.15
N ASP A 500 17.16 7.17 -5.38
CA ASP A 500 16.97 5.99 -6.24
C ASP A 500 18.31 5.28 -6.51
N LEU A 501 19.35 6.03 -6.86
CA LEU A 501 20.67 5.44 -7.10
C LEU A 501 21.28 4.85 -5.81
N LEU A 502 21.18 5.57 -4.70
CA LEU A 502 21.73 5.11 -3.42
C LEU A 502 20.97 3.88 -2.89
N TYR A 503 19.64 3.90 -2.91
CA TYR A 503 18.82 2.80 -2.40
C TYR A 503 19.02 1.53 -3.22
N HIS A 504 19.14 1.63 -4.55
CA HIS A 504 19.45 0.48 -5.39
C HIS A 504 20.72 -0.25 -4.94
N ILE A 505 21.74 0.47 -4.47
CA ILE A 505 22.97 -0.10 -3.91
C ILE A 505 22.72 -0.62 -2.49
N CYS A 506 22.10 0.18 -1.63
CA CYS A 506 21.96 -0.13 -0.20
C CYS A 506 21.04 -1.33 0.07
N ARG A 507 20.03 -1.57 -0.76
CA ARG A 507 19.09 -2.71 -0.59
C ARG A 507 19.73 -4.08 -0.82
N GLY A 508 20.91 -4.14 -1.43
CA GLY A 508 21.59 -5.39 -1.79
C GLY A 508 22.18 -6.18 -0.63
N SER A 509 22.21 -5.61 0.59
CA SER A 509 22.66 -6.29 1.80
C SER A 509 21.74 -5.97 2.96
N PRO A 510 21.37 -6.97 3.80
CA PRO A 510 20.44 -6.75 4.90
C PRO A 510 20.91 -5.68 5.89
N ARG A 511 22.22 -5.54 6.11
CA ARG A 511 22.77 -4.52 7.01
C ARG A 511 22.60 -3.10 6.47
N THR A 512 22.98 -2.88 5.22
CA THR A 512 22.87 -1.54 4.60
C THR A 512 21.42 -1.18 4.32
N HIS A 513 20.60 -2.18 4.00
CA HIS A 513 19.16 -2.03 3.80
C HIS A 513 18.46 -1.61 5.08
N ALA A 514 18.66 -2.33 6.19
CA ALA A 514 18.07 -1.97 7.48
C ALA A 514 18.50 -0.57 7.95
N ALA A 515 19.76 -0.21 7.74
CA ALA A 515 20.27 1.12 8.07
C ALA A 515 19.62 2.22 7.21
N TRP A 516 19.39 1.96 5.93
CA TRP A 516 18.66 2.86 5.02
C TRP A 516 17.21 3.08 5.47
N LEU A 517 16.49 2.01 5.78
CA LEU A 517 15.11 2.08 6.27
C LEU A 517 15.03 2.84 7.61
N ALA A 518 15.98 2.60 8.50
CA ALA A 518 16.08 3.32 9.77
C ALA A 518 16.35 4.82 9.56
N ASP A 519 17.26 5.19 8.65
CA ASP A 519 17.51 6.60 8.32
C ASP A 519 16.29 7.27 7.69
N SER A 520 15.56 6.57 6.81
CA SER A 520 14.27 7.02 6.25
C SER A 520 13.27 7.36 7.35
N THR A 521 13.19 6.50 8.36
CA THR A 521 12.30 6.70 9.53
C THR A 521 12.75 7.90 10.38
N ARG A 522 14.06 8.02 10.66
CA ARG A 522 14.62 9.12 11.47
C ARG A 522 14.36 10.48 10.85
N THR A 523 14.59 10.60 9.54
CA THR A 523 14.52 11.88 8.83
C THR A 523 13.07 12.31 8.60
N LEU A 524 12.21 11.38 8.20
CA LEU A 524 10.79 11.62 7.94
C LEU A 524 10.03 11.99 9.22
N LEU A 525 10.19 11.18 10.27
CA LEU A 525 9.45 11.33 11.52
C LEU A 525 10.09 12.32 12.50
N ARG A 526 11.06 13.13 12.07
CA ARG A 526 11.53 14.23 12.91
C ARG A 526 10.37 15.22 13.12
N PRO A 527 10.07 15.65 14.36
CA PRO A 527 8.96 16.58 14.61
C PRO A 527 8.99 17.81 13.70
N ALA A 528 10.16 18.45 13.55
CA ALA A 528 10.32 19.60 12.68
C ALA A 528 10.02 19.31 11.19
N THR A 529 10.30 18.09 10.70
CA THR A 529 9.96 17.65 9.35
C THR A 529 8.44 17.50 9.21
N LEU A 530 7.80 16.73 10.09
CA LEU A 530 6.35 16.53 10.08
C LEU A 530 5.60 17.86 10.21
N ARG A 531 6.05 18.75 11.10
CA ARG A 531 5.53 20.11 11.25
C ARG A 531 5.54 20.88 9.96
N ARG A 532 6.68 20.94 9.30
CA ARG A 532 6.83 21.66 8.04
C ARG A 532 5.86 21.14 6.97
N ILE A 533 5.55 19.84 6.99
CA ILE A 533 4.60 19.21 6.07
C ILE A 533 3.15 19.56 6.43
N ILE A 534 2.72 19.38 7.69
CA ILE A 534 1.29 19.43 8.06
C ILE A 534 0.80 20.80 8.58
N ASP A 535 1.69 21.64 9.09
CA ASP A 535 1.32 22.90 9.73
C ASP A 535 0.99 23.98 8.68
N ILE A 536 -0.23 23.92 8.15
CA ILE A 536 -0.72 24.87 7.14
C ILE A 536 -0.99 26.27 7.69
N VAL A 537 -1.01 26.42 9.03
CA VAL A 537 -1.24 27.69 9.72
C VAL A 537 0.04 28.52 9.67
N HIS A 538 1.17 27.93 10.04
CA HIS A 538 2.45 28.65 10.14
C HIS A 538 3.33 28.48 8.90
N PHE A 539 3.10 27.45 8.07
CA PHE A 539 3.82 27.22 6.83
C PHE A 539 2.91 27.34 5.62
N GLU A 540 3.33 28.15 4.65
CA GLU A 540 2.69 28.25 3.35
C GLU A 540 3.45 27.49 2.27
N TRP A 541 2.72 27.06 1.24
CA TRP A 541 3.28 26.42 0.06
C TRP A 541 3.65 27.49 -0.97
N ARG A 542 4.91 27.55 -1.38
CA ARG A 542 5.42 28.45 -2.43
C ARG A 542 5.93 27.72 -3.68
N GLY A 543 5.84 26.39 -3.71
CA GLY A 543 6.23 25.58 -4.88
C GLY A 543 5.16 25.55 -5.98
N PRO A 544 5.41 24.83 -7.08
CA PRO A 544 4.39 24.59 -8.11
C PRO A 544 3.17 23.87 -7.52
N ALA A 545 1.98 24.44 -7.72
CA ALA A 545 0.73 23.83 -7.29
C ALA A 545 0.27 22.79 -8.31
N GLY A 546 -0.06 21.59 -7.84
CA GLY A 546 -0.51 20.49 -8.68
C GLY A 546 -1.93 20.59 -9.19
N ASP A 547 -2.18 19.89 -10.29
CA ASP A 547 -3.52 19.53 -10.75
C ASP A 547 -4.18 18.60 -9.73
N VAL A 548 -5.34 19.01 -9.21
CA VAL A 548 -6.08 18.30 -8.14
C VAL A 548 -6.63 16.97 -8.64
N GLU A 549 -6.90 16.87 -9.94
CA GLU A 549 -7.46 15.66 -10.56
C GLU A 549 -6.39 14.73 -11.12
N TYR A 550 -5.11 15.13 -11.09
CA TYR A 550 -4.04 14.26 -11.56
C TYR A 550 -3.79 13.11 -10.57
N CYS A 551 -4.08 11.89 -11.01
CA CYS A 551 -3.60 10.66 -10.40
C CYS A 551 -2.23 10.29 -11.01
N PRO A 552 -1.15 10.20 -10.21
CA PRO A 552 0.20 9.96 -10.72
C PRO A 552 0.45 8.67 -11.49
#